data_AF-A0A9N9T4D6-F1
#
_entry.id   AF-A0A9N9T4D6-F1
#
_cell.length_a   1.000
_cell.length_b   1.000
_cell.length_c   1.000
_cell.angle_alpha   90.00
_cell.angle_beta   90.00
_cell.angle_gamma   90.00
#
_symmetry.space_group_name_H-M   'P 1'
#
loop_
_entity.id
_entity.type
_entity.pdbx_description
1 polymer ?
#
loop_
_entity_poly.entity_id
_entity_poly.type
_entity_poly.pdbx_seq_one_letter_code
_entity_poly.pdbx_strand_id
1 'polypeptide(L)'
;MYGEKGFALIKELSRNEDNLPPYNTELINAVTRETQQLTDENIADAQISANETGESTLLNTMRVRNAAVKRNTRCLMAYHYNRLRCLRTMRWEFGSILPADIKTNLNADEIEWFTKYSKVLAAYMRQVYLSTCKSK
;
A
#
# COMPACT_ATOMS: atom_id res chain seq x y z
N MET A 1 -19.74 -0.34 -9.53
CA MET A 1 -18.69 -0.59 -10.56
C MET A 1 -17.45 -1.10 -9.85
N TYR A 2 -16.63 -1.93 -10.48
CA TYR A 2 -15.39 -2.41 -9.85
C TYR A 2 -14.40 -1.25 -9.62
N GLY A 3 -13.66 -1.31 -8.53
CA GLY A 3 -12.57 -0.37 -8.23
C GLY A 3 -12.97 0.98 -7.66
N GLU A 4 -14.25 1.19 -7.35
CA GLU A 4 -14.73 2.40 -6.64
C GLU A 4 -14.08 2.54 -5.26
N LYS A 5 -13.98 1.44 -4.51
CA LYS A 5 -13.36 1.41 -3.18
C LYS A 5 -11.86 1.73 -3.26
N GLY A 6 -11.18 1.19 -4.28
CA GLY A 6 -9.77 1.50 -4.56
C GLY A 6 -9.58 2.97 -4.92
N PHE A 7 -10.50 3.57 -5.66
CA PHE A 7 -10.48 4.99 -5.97
C PHE A 7 -10.74 5.88 -4.74
N ALA A 8 -11.60 5.45 -3.83
CA ALA A 8 -11.84 6.15 -2.57
C ALA A 8 -10.55 6.28 -1.72
N LEU A 9 -9.70 5.24 -1.68
CA LEU A 9 -8.37 5.33 -1.03
C LEU A 9 -7.51 6.43 -1.67
N ILE A 10 -7.50 6.53 -3.00
CA ILE A 10 -6.70 7.55 -3.70
C ILE A 10 -7.25 8.96 -3.43
N LYS A 11 -8.58 9.12 -3.36
CA LYS A 11 -9.20 10.39 -2.97
C LYS A 11 -8.85 10.80 -1.55
N GLU A 12 -8.76 9.84 -0.63
CA GLU A 12 -8.32 10.09 0.74
C GLU A 12 -6.89 10.65 0.77
N LEU A 13 -5.97 10.06 0.00
CA LEU A 13 -4.59 10.55 -0.13
C LEU A 13 -4.52 11.94 -0.76
N SER A 14 -5.26 12.18 -1.85
CA SER A 14 -5.20 13.47 -2.56
C SER A 14 -5.70 14.65 -1.71
N ARG A 15 -6.51 14.36 -0.68
CA ARG A 15 -6.97 15.38 0.28
C ARG A 15 -5.97 15.64 1.40
N ASN A 16 -5.00 14.74 1.59
CA ASN A 16 -4.05 14.72 2.68
C ASN A 16 -2.62 14.52 2.13
N GLU A 17 -2.12 15.42 1.28
CA GLU A 17 -0.81 15.26 0.66
C GLU A 17 0.35 15.27 1.69
N ASP A 18 0.28 16.19 2.67
CA ASP A 18 1.34 16.38 3.68
C ASP A 18 1.00 15.78 5.06
N ASN A 19 -0.25 15.36 5.25
CA ASN A 19 -0.72 14.83 6.53
C ASN A 19 -0.94 13.32 6.47
N LEU A 20 -0.75 12.65 7.60
CA LEU A 20 -1.02 11.23 7.73
C LEU A 20 -2.37 10.99 8.42
N PRO A 21 -3.46 10.76 7.68
CA PRO A 21 -4.77 10.49 8.27
C PRO A 21 -4.75 9.14 9.01
N PRO A 22 -5.76 8.86 9.85
CA PRO A 22 -5.93 7.55 10.47
C PRO A 22 -5.89 6.43 9.43
N TYR A 23 -5.19 5.34 9.73
CA TYR A 23 -5.07 4.21 8.82
C TYR A 23 -6.45 3.58 8.55
N ASN A 24 -6.90 3.62 7.29
CA ASN A 24 -8.22 3.16 6.89
C ASN A 24 -8.30 1.63 6.71
N THR A 25 -8.22 0.88 7.81
CA THR A 25 -8.27 -0.59 7.83
C THR A 25 -9.53 -1.13 7.15
N GLU A 26 -10.68 -0.49 7.37
CA GLU A 26 -11.96 -0.93 6.82
C GLU A 26 -11.97 -0.88 5.29
N LEU A 27 -11.57 0.26 4.71
CA LEU A 27 -11.57 0.44 3.27
C LEU A 27 -10.52 -0.45 2.59
N ILE A 28 -9.34 -0.61 3.20
CA ILE A 28 -8.31 -1.55 2.72
C ILE A 28 -8.86 -2.97 2.69
N ASN A 29 -9.46 -3.44 3.79
CA ASN A 29 -10.09 -4.76 3.85
C ASN A 29 -11.23 -4.91 2.83
N ALA A 30 -11.98 -3.85 2.56
CA ALA A 30 -13.03 -3.86 1.55
C ALA A 30 -12.47 -3.99 0.11
N VAL A 31 -11.34 -3.34 -0.20
CA VAL A 31 -10.65 -3.46 -1.49
C VAL A 31 -9.97 -4.84 -1.63
N THR A 32 -9.36 -5.34 -0.57
CA THR A 32 -8.75 -6.68 -0.54
C THR A 32 -9.79 -7.76 -0.76
N ARG A 33 -10.95 -7.69 -0.08
CA ARG A 33 -12.07 -8.62 -0.29
C ARG A 33 -12.60 -8.60 -1.72
N GLU A 34 -12.79 -7.40 -2.30
CA GLU A 34 -13.20 -7.27 -3.71
C GLU A 34 -12.17 -7.89 -4.65
N THR A 35 -10.88 -7.68 -4.38
CA THR A 35 -9.79 -8.25 -5.19
C THR A 35 -9.75 -9.78 -5.11
N GLN A 36 -9.93 -10.34 -3.91
CA GLN A 36 -9.99 -11.79 -3.72
C GLN A 36 -11.19 -12.38 -4.44
N GLN A 37 -12.39 -11.80 -4.26
CA GLN A 37 -13.60 -12.25 -4.92
C GLN A 37 -13.46 -12.28 -6.45
N LEU A 38 -12.94 -11.20 -7.06
CA LEU A 38 -12.72 -11.14 -8.50
C LEU A 38 -11.70 -12.18 -9.00
N THR A 39 -10.71 -12.50 -8.17
CA THR A 39 -9.71 -13.51 -8.48
C THR A 39 -10.32 -14.91 -8.42
N ASP A 40 -11.12 -15.20 -7.40
CA ASP A 40 -11.80 -16.49 -7.23
C ASP A 40 -12.80 -16.74 -8.37
N GLU A 41 -13.60 -15.73 -8.73
CA GLU A 41 -14.50 -15.78 -9.90
C GLU A 41 -13.72 -16.05 -11.20
N ASN A 42 -12.56 -15.39 -11.39
CA ASN A 42 -11.71 -15.62 -12.55
C ASN A 42 -11.10 -17.03 -12.59
N ILE A 43 -10.75 -17.61 -11.44
CA ILE A 43 -10.22 -18.96 -11.35
C ILE A 43 -11.32 -19.99 -11.70
N ALA A 44 -12.53 -19.80 -11.17
CA ALA A 44 -13.66 -20.66 -11.48
C ALA A 44 -13.99 -20.64 -12.98
N ASP A 45 -14.05 -19.45 -13.59
CA ASP A 45 -14.30 -19.30 -15.03
C ASP A 45 -13.18 -19.88 -15.88
N ALA A 46 -11.91 -19.77 -15.44
CA ALA A 46 -10.79 -20.39 -16.13
C ALA A 46 -10.92 -21.93 -16.16
N GLN A 47 -11.38 -22.55 -15.08
CA GLN A 47 -11.61 -24.00 -15.01
C GLN A 47 -12.73 -24.46 -15.95
N ILE A 48 -13.81 -23.69 -16.05
CA ILE A 48 -14.91 -23.97 -16.99
C ILE A 48 -14.40 -23.87 -18.43
N SER A 49 -13.69 -22.79 -18.76
CA SER A 49 -13.14 -22.55 -20.11
C SER A 49 -12.13 -23.60 -20.57
N ALA A 50 -11.42 -24.25 -19.63
CA ALA A 50 -10.47 -25.30 -19.94
C ALA A 50 -11.17 -26.62 -20.35
N ASN A 51 -12.39 -26.85 -19.86
CA ASN A 51 -13.18 -28.04 -20.14
C ASN A 51 -14.07 -27.87 -21.38
N GLU A 52 -14.45 -26.63 -21.72
CA GLU A 52 -15.36 -26.33 -22.84
C GLU A 52 -14.64 -25.49 -23.91
N THR A 53 -14.37 -26.12 -25.06
CA THR A 53 -13.62 -25.52 -26.17
C THR A 53 -14.51 -24.53 -26.96
N GLY A 54 -14.80 -23.33 -26.45
CA GLY A 54 -15.62 -22.42 -27.27
C GLY A 54 -16.02 -21.01 -26.81
N GLU A 55 -15.92 -20.61 -25.54
CA GLU A 55 -16.58 -19.34 -25.14
C GLU A 55 -15.65 -18.10 -25.13
N SER A 56 -15.63 -17.38 -26.26
CA SER A 56 -14.97 -16.07 -26.38
C SER A 56 -15.55 -14.99 -25.44
N THR A 57 -16.80 -15.14 -24.98
CA THR A 57 -17.48 -14.20 -24.08
C THR A 57 -16.92 -14.27 -22.66
N LEU A 58 -16.69 -15.49 -22.15
CA LEU A 58 -16.11 -15.74 -20.83
C LEU A 58 -14.71 -15.13 -20.71
N LEU A 59 -13.90 -15.29 -21.76
CA LEU A 59 -12.55 -14.68 -21.84
C LEU A 59 -12.59 -13.16 -21.73
N ASN A 60 -13.59 -12.50 -22.33
CA ASN A 60 -13.73 -11.04 -22.24
C ASN A 60 -14.10 -10.60 -20.81
N THR A 61 -15.04 -11.29 -20.16
CA THR A 61 -15.39 -11.05 -18.76
C THR A 61 -14.19 -11.23 -17.83
N MET A 62 -13.43 -12.32 -18.00
CA MET A 62 -12.22 -12.59 -17.23
C MET A 62 -11.18 -11.48 -17.40
N ARG A 63 -10.98 -10.98 -18.63
CA ARG A 63 -10.08 -9.84 -18.90
C ARG A 63 -10.51 -8.57 -18.16
N VAL A 64 -11.81 -8.26 -18.15
CA VAL A 64 -12.35 -7.09 -17.42
C VAL A 64 -12.12 -7.24 -15.91
N ARG A 65 -12.45 -8.39 -15.32
CA ARG A 65 -12.17 -8.67 -13.89
C ARG A 65 -10.68 -8.59 -13.58
N ASN A 66 -9.82 -9.13 -14.44
CA ASN A 66 -8.36 -9.05 -14.25
C ASN A 66 -7.85 -7.60 -14.32
N ALA A 67 -8.41 -6.76 -15.20
CA ALA A 67 -8.08 -5.35 -15.24
C ALA A 67 -8.50 -4.64 -13.94
N ALA A 68 -9.67 -4.97 -13.39
CA ALA A 68 -10.14 -4.46 -12.10
C ALA A 68 -9.24 -4.89 -10.92
N VAL A 69 -8.83 -6.16 -10.86
CA VAL A 69 -7.86 -6.67 -9.87
C VAL A 69 -6.57 -5.87 -9.92
N LYS A 70 -5.97 -5.71 -11.12
CA LYS A 70 -4.75 -4.92 -11.30
C LYS A 70 -4.92 -3.47 -10.84
N ARG A 71 -6.09 -2.87 -11.11
CA ARG A 71 -6.41 -1.51 -10.68
C ARG A 71 -6.47 -1.42 -9.15
N ASN A 72 -7.16 -2.34 -8.48
CA ASN A 72 -7.27 -2.38 -7.03
C ASN A 72 -5.90 -2.59 -6.36
N THR A 73 -5.09 -3.53 -6.84
CA THR A 73 -3.73 -3.74 -6.33
C THR A 73 -2.88 -2.49 -6.48
N ARG A 74 -2.96 -1.79 -7.62
CA ARG A 74 -2.24 -0.52 -7.83
C ARG A 74 -2.71 0.57 -6.86
N CYS A 75 -4.01 0.67 -6.60
CA CYS A 75 -4.57 1.62 -5.63
C CYS A 75 -4.08 1.34 -4.21
N LEU A 76 -4.09 0.07 -3.78
CA LEU A 76 -3.55 -0.34 -2.48
C LEU A 76 -2.07 0.01 -2.35
N MET A 77 -1.25 -0.34 -3.35
CA MET A 77 0.18 -0.02 -3.35
C MET A 77 0.43 1.48 -3.28
N ALA A 78 -0.31 2.28 -4.06
CA ALA A 78 -0.18 3.74 -4.03
C ALA A 78 -0.52 4.32 -2.66
N TYR A 79 -1.57 3.82 -2.01
CA TYR A 79 -1.96 4.21 -0.65
C TYR A 79 -0.87 3.92 0.37
N HIS A 80 -0.39 2.67 0.45
CA HIS A 80 0.68 2.33 1.38
C HIS A 80 1.97 3.10 1.09
N TYR A 81 2.36 3.20 -0.18
CA TYR A 81 3.59 3.89 -0.56
C TYR A 81 3.57 5.37 -0.19
N ASN A 82 2.44 6.06 -0.39
CA ASN A 82 2.32 7.46 -0.01
C ASN A 82 2.47 7.65 1.51
N ARG A 83 1.80 6.81 2.30
CA ARG A 83 1.88 6.85 3.77
C ARG A 83 3.31 6.62 4.28
N LEU A 84 4.01 5.65 3.71
CA LEU A 84 5.44 5.41 4.03
C LEU A 84 6.34 6.58 3.62
N ARG A 85 6.03 7.28 2.52
CA ARG A 85 6.74 8.52 2.15
C ARG A 85 6.54 9.62 3.19
N CYS A 86 5.31 9.85 3.65
CA CYS A 86 5.02 10.82 4.71
C CYS A 86 5.76 10.46 6.01
N LEU A 87 5.70 9.19 6.44
CA LEU A 87 6.47 8.70 7.60
C LEU A 87 7.98 8.91 7.46
N ARG A 88 8.52 8.71 6.25
CA ARG A 88 9.93 8.98 5.98
C ARG A 88 10.24 10.46 6.18
N THR A 89 9.41 11.36 5.67
CA THR A 89 9.57 12.81 5.87
C THR A 89 9.50 13.17 7.35
N MET A 90 8.52 12.64 8.09
CA MET A 90 8.38 12.84 9.53
C MET A 90 9.62 12.41 10.33
N ARG A 91 10.34 11.36 9.91
CA ARG A 91 11.62 10.98 10.53
C ARG A 91 12.66 12.10 10.45
N TRP A 92 12.67 12.87 9.38
CA TRP A 92 13.61 13.97 9.19
C TRP A 92 13.16 15.25 9.91
N GLU A 93 11.86 15.43 10.11
CA GLU A 93 11.28 16.59 10.79
C GLU A 93 11.27 16.45 12.32
N PHE A 94 10.77 15.32 12.84
CA PHE A 94 10.59 15.10 14.29
C PHE A 94 11.69 14.23 14.92
N GLY A 95 12.53 13.58 14.11
CA GLY A 95 13.54 12.66 14.60
C GLY A 95 13.00 11.25 14.85
N SER A 96 13.65 10.50 15.76
CA SER A 96 13.35 9.07 15.97
C SER A 96 12.07 8.79 16.78
N ILE A 97 11.48 9.82 17.39
CA ILE A 97 10.28 9.70 18.23
C ILE A 97 9.16 10.47 17.54
N LEU A 98 8.08 9.76 17.19
CA LEU A 98 6.89 10.38 16.62
C LEU A 98 5.98 10.93 17.74
N PRO A 99 5.33 12.08 17.51
CA PRO A 99 4.23 12.56 18.35
C PRO A 99 3.12 11.51 18.56
N ALA A 100 2.46 11.54 19.72
CA ALA A 100 1.49 10.52 20.13
C ALA A 100 0.23 10.51 19.23
N ASP A 101 -0.21 11.69 18.80
CA ASP A 101 -1.31 11.95 17.86
C ASP A 101 -1.06 11.34 16.47
N ILE A 102 0.19 11.40 15.98
CA ILE A 102 0.55 10.73 14.72
C ILE A 102 0.60 9.22 14.94
N LYS A 103 1.11 8.78 16.09
CA LYS A 103 1.23 7.36 16.41
C LYS A 103 -0.12 6.64 16.48
N THR A 104 -1.20 7.33 16.90
CA THR A 104 -2.56 6.78 16.89
C THR A 104 -3.12 6.55 15.50
N ASN A 105 -2.58 7.23 14.47
CA ASN A 105 -3.04 7.11 13.09
C ASN A 105 -2.35 5.97 12.32
N LEU A 106 -1.38 5.28 12.93
CA LEU A 106 -0.56 4.25 12.29
C LEU A 106 -1.10 2.84 12.53
N ASN A 107 -0.95 1.98 11.52
CA ASN A 107 -1.08 0.54 11.72
C ASN A 107 0.21 -0.04 12.35
N ALA A 108 0.10 -1.21 13.00
CA ALA A 108 1.22 -1.92 13.61
C ALA A 108 2.39 -2.14 12.64
N ASP A 109 2.10 -2.51 11.39
CA ASP A 109 3.12 -2.72 10.35
C ASP A 109 3.86 -1.42 9.97
N GLU A 110 3.17 -0.28 10.00
CA GLU A 110 3.76 1.03 9.73
C GLU A 110 4.70 1.45 10.87
N ILE A 111 4.33 1.14 12.12
CA ILE A 111 5.17 1.38 13.30
C ILE A 111 6.44 0.51 13.24
N GLU A 112 6.29 -0.77 12.89
CA GLU A 112 7.44 -1.66 12.72
C GLU A 112 8.36 -1.16 11.59
N TRP A 113 7.79 -0.76 10.46
CA TRP A 113 8.53 -0.19 9.34
C TRP A 113 9.31 1.07 9.76
N PHE A 114 8.67 2.01 10.47
CA PHE A 114 9.31 3.25 10.93
C PHE A 114 10.47 2.96 11.89
N THR A 115 10.29 1.98 12.77
CA THR A 115 11.32 1.52 13.71
C THR A 115 12.53 0.94 12.97
N LYS A 116 12.29 0.07 11.99
CA LYS A 116 13.34 -0.51 11.12
C LYS A 116 14.06 0.59 10.33
N TYR A 117 13.32 1.50 9.71
CA TYR A 117 13.88 2.63 8.96
C TYR A 117 14.77 3.50 9.84
N SER A 118 14.30 3.87 11.04
CA SER A 118 15.05 4.69 12.00
C SER A 118 16.36 4.01 12.44
N LYS A 119 16.33 2.69 12.65
CA LYS A 119 17.53 1.90 13.01
C LYS A 119 18.57 1.90 11.89
N VAL A 120 18.14 1.67 10.65
CA VAL A 120 19.02 1.69 9.47
C VAL A 120 19.62 3.09 9.28
N LEU A 121 18.80 4.14 9.38
CA LEU A 121 19.26 5.51 9.25
C LEU A 121 20.29 5.88 10.33
N ALA A 122 20.05 5.50 11.59
CA ALA A 122 20.99 5.74 12.68
C ALA A 122 22.31 4.96 12.52
N ALA A 123 22.27 3.75 11.95
CA ALA A 123 23.47 3.00 11.60
C ALA A 123 24.27 3.69 10.50
N TYR A 124 23.59 4.13 9.43
CA TYR A 124 24.19 4.87 8.33
C TYR A 124 24.85 6.17 8.81
N MET A 125 24.11 7.00 9.57
CA MET A 125 24.64 8.25 10.12
C MET A 125 25.92 8.00 10.94
N ARG A 126 25.93 6.99 11.82
CA ARG A 126 27.12 6.64 12.61
C ARG A 126 28.33 6.29 11.74
N GLN A 127 28.14 5.54 10.66
CA GLN A 127 29.22 5.19 9.73
C GLN A 127 29.79 6.42 9.02
N VAL A 128 28.91 7.32 8.54
CA VAL A 128 29.31 8.56 7.87
C VAL A 128 30.06 9.50 8.82
N TYR A 129 29.56 9.68 10.04
CA TYR A 129 30.27 10.51 11.02
C TYR A 129 31.64 9.93 11.38
N LEU A 130 31.76 8.61 11.54
CA LEU A 130 33.07 7.97 11.79
C LEU A 130 34.06 8.12 10.64
N SER A 131 33.61 8.07 9.38
CA SER A 131 34.51 8.24 8.22
C SER A 131 34.99 9.68 8.08
N THR A 132 34.15 10.68 8.39
CA THR A 132 34.56 12.10 8.38
C THR A 132 35.55 12.46 9.48
N CYS A 133 35.49 11.82 10.66
CA CYS A 133 36.42 12.07 11.75
C CYS A 133 37.81 11.43 11.54
N LYS A 134 37.94 10.39 10.71
CA LYS A 134 39.23 9.75 10.41
C LYS A 134 40.04 10.45 9.31
N SER A 135 39.48 11.49 8.68
CA SER A 135 40.10 12.23 7.58
C SER A 135 40.62 13.60 7.99
N LYS A 136 40.69 13.89 9.29
CA LYS A 136 41.39 15.02 9.90
C LYS A 136 42.49 14.49 10.80
#